data_AF-F9P6L2-F1
#
_entry.id   AF-F9P6L2-F1
#
_cell.length_a   1.000
_cell.length_b   1.000
_cell.length_c   1.000
_cell.angle_alpha   90.00
_cell.angle_beta   90.00
_cell.angle_gamma   90.00
#
_symmetry.space_group_name_H-M   'P 1'
#
loop_
_entity.id
_entity.type
_entity.pdbx_description
1 polymer ?
#
loop_
_entity_poly.entity_id
_entity_poly.type
_entity_poly.pdbx_seq_one_letter_code
_entity_poly.pdbx_strand_id
1 'polypeptide(L)'
;MDLYTKVEETLNKLNIPFEIVEHEPALTTEQADSFIEGIEGVRTKTMFLTNKKKTAYYLLIMDDKKRLDMDLFKELVKANRIRMASSDSLFKK
;
A
#
# COMPACT_ATOMS: atom_id res chain seq x y z
N MET A 1 12.46 -14.49 -12.04
CA MET A 1 12.67 -13.04 -12.04
C MET A 1 11.87 -12.47 -10.90
N ASP A 2 12.57 -11.86 -9.95
CA ASP A 2 12.00 -11.27 -8.75
C ASP A 2 11.03 -10.12 -9.10
N LEU A 3 10.00 -9.92 -8.29
CA LEU A 3 8.99 -8.88 -8.55
C LEU A 3 9.60 -7.47 -8.42
N TYR A 4 10.56 -7.31 -7.52
CA TYR A 4 11.31 -6.07 -7.35
C TYR A 4 11.99 -5.63 -8.65
N THR A 5 12.81 -6.51 -9.24
CA THR A 5 13.53 -6.23 -10.50
C THR A 5 12.57 -5.82 -11.61
N LYS A 6 11.40 -6.46 -11.70
CA LYS A 6 10.39 -6.09 -12.71
C LYS A 6 9.83 -4.68 -12.51
N VAL A 7 9.61 -4.26 -11.27
CA VAL A 7 9.12 -2.91 -10.96
C VAL A 7 10.18 -1.88 -11.29
N GLU A 8 11.41 -2.10 -10.83
CA GLU A 8 12.57 -1.23 -11.10
C GLU A 8 12.78 -1.01 -12.60
N GLU A 9 12.84 -2.09 -13.38
CA GLU A 9 12.96 -2.02 -14.84
C GLU A 9 11.80 -1.27 -15.50
N THR A 10 10.58 -1.42 -14.96
CA THR A 10 9.38 -0.75 -15.50
C THR A 10 9.44 0.75 -15.24
N LEU A 11 9.82 1.17 -14.03
CA LEU A 11 9.96 2.58 -13.68
C LEU A 11 11.06 3.25 -14.54
N ASN A 12 12.19 2.56 -14.72
CA ASN A 12 13.27 3.01 -15.60
C ASN A 12 12.79 3.16 -17.06
N LYS A 13 12.08 2.17 -17.61
CA LYS A 13 11.51 2.24 -18.98
C LYS A 13 10.53 3.39 -19.15
N LEU A 14 9.78 3.74 -18.10
CA LEU A 14 8.84 4.86 -18.09
C LEU A 14 9.50 6.21 -17.78
N ASN A 15 10.82 6.24 -17.53
CA ASN A 15 11.56 7.41 -17.08
C ASN A 15 10.96 8.07 -15.82
N ILE A 16 10.45 7.26 -14.90
CA ILE A 16 9.96 7.74 -13.60
C ILE A 16 11.15 7.70 -12.64
N PRO A 17 11.66 8.85 -12.15
CA PRO A 17 12.76 8.87 -11.19
C PRO A 17 12.30 8.32 -9.84
N PHE A 18 13.17 7.54 -9.20
CA PHE A 18 12.96 7.01 -7.87
C PHE A 18 14.30 6.88 -7.14
N GLU A 19 14.25 6.82 -5.82
CA GLU A 19 15.39 6.54 -4.95
C GLU A 19 15.08 5.29 -4.13
N ILE A 20 16.07 4.43 -3.96
CA ILE A 20 15.98 3.23 -3.13
C ILE A 20 16.75 3.48 -1.84
N VAL A 21 16.07 3.30 -0.72
CA VAL A 21 16.67 3.40 0.62
C VAL A 21 16.81 2.00 1.17
N GLU A 22 18.04 1.48 1.19
CA GLU A 22 18.33 0.18 1.80
C GLU A 22 18.43 0.32 3.32
N HIS A 23 17.68 -0.52 4.04
CA HIS A 23 17.65 -0.52 5.50
C HIS A 23 17.35 -1.92 6.05
N GLU A 24 17.68 -2.15 7.32
CA GLU A 24 17.32 -3.38 8.03
C GLU A 24 15.79 -3.49 8.21
N PRO A 25 15.22 -4.69 8.39
CA PRO A 25 13.78 -4.85 8.62
C PRO A 25 13.27 -3.99 9.78
N ALA A 26 12.40 -3.03 9.49
CA ALA A 26 11.73 -2.22 10.50
C ALA A 26 10.58 -3.02 11.12
N LEU A 27 10.58 -3.16 12.45
CA LEU A 27 9.51 -3.86 13.19
C LEU A 27 8.54 -2.89 13.88
N THR A 28 8.89 -1.61 13.96
CA THR A 28 8.02 -0.55 14.48
C THR A 28 7.97 0.63 13.51
N THR A 29 6.93 1.45 13.63
CA THR A 29 6.79 2.67 12.82
C THR A 29 7.94 3.64 13.09
N GLU A 30 8.35 3.79 14.36
CA GLU A 30 9.44 4.69 14.75
C GLU A 30 10.78 4.27 14.13
N GLN A 31 11.05 2.96 14.05
CA GLN A 31 12.23 2.45 13.35
C GLN A 31 12.18 2.77 11.86
N ALA A 32 11.03 2.51 11.22
CA ALA A 32 10.85 2.81 9.80
C ALA A 32 11.00 4.31 9.49
N ASP A 33 10.52 5.19 10.37
CA ASP A 33 10.64 6.64 10.23
C ASP A 33 12.10 7.11 10.36
N SER A 34 12.87 6.48 11.26
CA SER A 34 14.30 6.82 11.43
C SER A 34 15.15 6.52 10.19
N PHE A 35 14.81 5.48 9.42
CA PHE A 35 15.55 5.10 8.21
C PHE A 35 15.38 6.07 7.03
N ILE A 36 14.36 6.92 7.07
CA ILE A 36 14.05 7.86 6.00
C ILE A 36 14.12 9.32 6.48
N GLU A 37 14.70 9.56 7.65
CA GLU A 37 14.86 10.90 8.19
C GLU A 37 15.68 11.77 7.24
N GLY A 38 15.16 12.95 6.89
CA GLY A 38 15.79 13.87 5.94
C GLY A 38 15.49 13.58 4.46
N ILE A 39 14.80 12.48 4.13
CA ILE A 39 14.38 12.18 2.77
C ILE A 39 13.02 12.85 2.50
N GLU A 40 12.93 13.60 1.41
CA GLU A 40 11.69 14.26 1.02
C GLU A 40 10.67 13.22 0.54
N GLY A 41 9.50 13.19 1.18
CA GLY A 41 8.43 12.28 0.80
C GLY A 41 7.28 12.24 1.80
N VAL A 42 6.16 11.65 1.37
CA VAL A 42 4.99 11.39 2.22
C VAL A 42 4.91 9.90 2.47
N ARG A 43 4.89 9.50 3.74
CA ARG A 43 4.64 8.12 4.13
C ARG A 43 3.24 7.70 3.72
N THR A 44 3.16 6.59 2.99
CA THR A 44 1.89 5.99 2.62
C THR A 44 1.69 4.67 3.33
N LYS A 45 0.45 4.39 3.70
CA LYS A 45 0.00 3.03 4.04
C LYS A 45 -0.85 2.47 2.91
N THR A 46 -0.73 1.16 2.73
CA THR A 46 -1.48 0.40 1.73
C THR A 46 -2.35 -0.63 2.43
N MET A 47 -3.66 -0.58 2.19
CA MET A 47 -4.61 -1.53 2.77
C MET A 47 -5.28 -2.33 1.65
N PHE A 48 -5.24 -3.65 1.76
CA PHE A 48 -5.95 -4.56 0.86
C PHE A 48 -7.33 -4.88 1.43
N LEU A 49 -8.38 -4.40 0.77
CA LEU A 49 -9.75 -4.43 1.25
C LEU A 49 -10.66 -5.23 0.31
N THR A 50 -11.80 -5.68 0.82
CA THR A 50 -12.82 -6.36 0.04
C THR A 50 -14.23 -6.07 0.57
N ASN A 51 -15.23 -6.25 -0.27
CA ASN A 51 -16.62 -6.21 0.17
C ASN A 51 -17.03 -7.53 0.88
N LYS A 52 -18.15 -7.50 1.61
CA LYS A 52 -18.65 -8.70 2.34
C LYS A 52 -18.76 -9.95 1.45
N LYS A 53 -19.22 -9.80 0.21
CA LYS A 53 -19.42 -10.89 -0.73
C LYS A 53 -18.15 -11.34 -1.48
N LYS A 54 -17.00 -10.69 -1.25
CA LYS A 54 -15.72 -10.94 -1.95
C LYS A 54 -15.83 -10.85 -3.48
N THR A 55 -16.74 -10.03 -3.98
CA THR A 55 -16.93 -9.80 -5.43
C THR A 55 -16.11 -8.61 -5.94
N ALA A 56 -15.58 -7.78 -5.03
CA ALA A 56 -14.72 -6.67 -5.35
C ALA A 56 -13.57 -6.58 -4.33
N TYR A 57 -12.39 -6.23 -4.81
CA TYR A 57 -11.18 -6.01 -4.03
C TYR A 57 -10.64 -4.62 -4.34
N TYR A 58 -10.01 -4.01 -3.33
CA TYR A 58 -9.48 -2.66 -3.41
C TYR A 58 -8.08 -2.63 -2.81
N LEU A 59 -7.16 -1.96 -3.50
CA LEU A 59 -5.87 -1.57 -2.95
C LEU A 59 -5.95 -0.08 -2.63
N LEU A 60 -6.14 0.25 -1.36
CA LEU A 60 -6.26 1.64 -0.92
C LEU A 60 -4.90 2.15 -0.45
N ILE A 61 -4.38 3.15 -1.14
CA ILE A 61 -3.12 3.83 -0.82
C ILE A 61 -3.46 5.23 -0.32
N MET A 62 -2.96 5.59 0.85
CA MET A 62 -3.21 6.91 1.45
C MET A 62 -2.06 7.32 2.36
N ASP A 63 -2.00 8.62 2.68
CA ASP A 63 -1.13 9.16 3.72
C ASP A 63 -1.28 8.34 5.03
N ASP A 64 -0.16 7.96 5.62
CA ASP A 64 -0.12 7.12 6.81
C ASP A 64 -0.78 7.79 8.03
N LYS A 65 -0.63 9.11 8.18
CA LYS A 65 -1.22 9.91 9.26
C LYS A 65 -2.72 10.11 9.07
N LYS A 66 -3.22 10.01 7.84
CA LYS A 66 -4.65 10.18 7.57
C LYS A 66 -5.43 8.96 8.07
N ARG A 67 -6.45 9.22 8.89
CA ARG A 67 -7.37 8.16 9.33
C ARG A 67 -8.29 7.76 8.18
N LEU A 68 -8.43 6.47 7.95
CA LEU A 68 -9.44 5.95 7.01
C LEU A 68 -10.83 6.05 7.63
N ASP A 69 -11.73 6.76 6.95
CA ASP A 69 -13.16 6.71 7.20
C ASP A 69 -13.78 5.56 6.38
N MET A 70 -14.16 4.50 7.08
CA MET A 70 -14.71 3.29 6.46
C MET A 70 -16.13 3.51 5.93
N ASP A 71 -16.90 4.41 6.54
CA ASP A 71 -18.27 4.70 6.12
C ASP A 71 -18.25 5.55 4.85
N LEU A 72 -17.41 6.60 4.82
CA LEU A 72 -17.19 7.36 3.60
C LEU A 72 -16.65 6.48 2.47
N PHE A 73 -15.64 5.66 2.75
CA PHE A 73 -15.07 4.78 1.72
C PHE A 73 -16.10 3.81 1.16
N LYS A 74 -16.93 3.22 2.03
CA LYS A 74 -18.04 2.35 1.65
C LYS A 74 -18.99 3.03 0.67
N GLU A 75 -19.39 4.28 0.94
CA GLU A 75 -20.27 5.05 0.05
C GLU A 75 -19.59 5.35 -1.30
N LEU A 76 -18.31 5.75 -1.28
CA LEU A 76 -17.54 6.04 -2.50
C LEU A 76 -17.45 4.83 -3.45
N VAL A 77 -17.24 3.63 -2.90
CA VAL A 77 -17.16 2.39 -3.69
C VAL A 77 -18.50 1.69 -3.87
N LYS A 78 -19.61 2.31 -3.40
CA LYS A 78 -20.98 1.79 -3.50
C LYS A 78 -21.10 0.33 -3.01
N ALA A 79 -20.47 0.03 -1.88
CA ALA A 79 -20.52 -1.29 -1.27
C ALA A 79 -21.33 -1.28 0.03
N ASN A 80 -21.84 -2.43 0.48
CA ASN A 80 -22.59 -2.47 1.74
C ASN A 80 -21.70 -2.51 3.00
N ARG A 81 -20.61 -3.28 2.95
CA ARG A 81 -19.65 -3.42 4.06
C ARG A 81 -18.27 -3.73 3.49
N ILE A 82 -17.30 -2.96 3.93
CA ILE A 82 -15.88 -3.13 3.62
C ILE A 82 -15.17 -3.80 4.81
N ARG A 83 -14.17 -4.62 4.51
CA ARG A 83 -13.28 -5.26 5.49
C ARG A 83 -11.90 -5.46 4.90
N MET A 84 -10.91 -5.73 5.75
CA MET A 84 -9.63 -6.26 5.31
C MET A 84 -9.84 -7.56 4.54
N ALA A 85 -9.16 -7.71 3.42
CA ALA A 85 -9.08 -8.96 2.70
C ALA A 85 -8.12 -9.93 3.42
N SER A 86 -8.33 -11.23 3.23
CA SER A 86 -7.47 -12.27 3.81
C SER A 86 -6.14 -12.37 3.07
N SER A 87 -5.09 -12.83 3.76
CA SER A 87 -3.79 -13.18 3.16
C SER A 87 -3.95 -14.08 1.93
N ASP A 88 -4.80 -15.11 2.02
CA ASP A 88 -5.03 -16.05 0.91
C ASP A 88 -5.56 -15.34 -0.34
N SER A 89 -6.35 -14.27 -0.17
CA SER A 89 -6.86 -13.50 -1.30
C SER A 89 -5.80 -12.58 -1.89
N LEU A 90 -4.83 -12.13 -1.09
CA LEU A 90 -3.71 -11.29 -1.55
C LEU A 90 -2.75 -12.09 -2.45
N PHE A 91 -2.51 -13.36 -2.10
CA PHE A 91 -1.61 -14.24 -2.87
C PHE A 91 -2.29 -14.96 -4.04
N LYS A 92 -3.60 -14.80 -4.20
CA LYS A 92 -4.33 -15.41 -5.31
C LYS A 92 -4.01 -14.68 -6.61
N LYS A 93 -3.36 -15.39 -7.54
CA LYS A 93 -3.08 -14.92 -8.90
C LYS A 93 -4.32 -14.98 -9.79
#